data_AF-A0A0S8I934-F1
#
_entry.id   AF-A0A0S8I934-F1
#
_cell.length_a   1.000
_cell.length_b   1.000
_cell.length_c   1.000
_cell.angle_alpha   90.00
_cell.angle_beta   90.00
_cell.angle_gamma   90.00
#
_symmetry.space_group_name_H-M   'P 1'
#
loop_
_entity.id
_entity.type
_entity.pdbx_description
1 polymer ?
#
loop_
_entity_poly.entity_id
_entity_poly.type
_entity_poly.pdbx_seq_one_letter_code
_entity_poly.pdbx_strand_id
1 'polypeptide(L)'
;MARVLFLFLDGVGLGDDDPKRNPFSTARLPTLEALLDDRRLIASSAPYEGSKATLFSVDARMGVDGRPQSATGQAAILTGKNVPALIGSHYGPKPNPPIIKILEEFNLFSEVKRRGGEAGLLNAYPPRYFESIYSRRRIYSAIPLAVRAAGLELMTAEDLQAKRALSADFTGAGWAAQLDFPPAPIYFPAEAGALLAQLSLNYHLAWFDFWPTDYAGHRGTLAQGISLLETLDAVLDGLIKAWSDRQDLIVITSDHGNLEDLNWRGHTLNPVPALLIGPITLRREFSKQVNDLSDIAPSVLRVIFES
;
A
#
# COMPACT_ATOMS: atom_id res chain seq x y z
N MET A 1 -18.31 13.50 2.39
CA MET A 1 -16.92 13.15 2.09
C MET A 1 -16.85 11.65 1.93
N ALA A 2 -16.39 11.17 0.79
CA ALA A 2 -16.07 9.76 0.62
C ALA A 2 -14.85 9.41 1.47
N ARG A 3 -14.75 8.15 1.89
CA ARG A 3 -13.53 7.62 2.53
C ARG A 3 -12.66 6.91 1.49
N VAL A 4 -11.36 6.96 1.71
CA VAL A 4 -10.38 6.21 0.93
C VAL A 4 -9.63 5.25 1.86
N LEU A 5 -9.73 3.95 1.58
CA LEU A 5 -8.80 2.95 2.09
C LEU A 5 -7.67 2.77 1.08
N PHE A 6 -6.48 3.23 1.45
CA PHE A 6 -5.26 3.08 0.68
C PHE A 6 -4.52 1.82 1.16
N LEU A 7 -4.64 0.74 0.41
CA LEU A 7 -3.95 -0.52 0.66
C LEU A 7 -2.66 -0.55 -0.18
N PHE A 8 -1.56 -0.15 0.43
CA PHE A 8 -0.27 -0.04 -0.22
C PHE A 8 0.46 -1.40 -0.20
N LEU A 9 0.84 -1.91 -1.38
CA LEU A 9 1.63 -3.13 -1.53
C LEU A 9 3.06 -2.74 -1.90
N ASP A 10 4.02 -2.87 -0.99
CA ASP A 10 5.41 -2.46 -1.25
C ASP A 10 6.05 -3.42 -2.28
N GLY A 11 6.73 -2.90 -3.30
CA GLY A 11 7.44 -3.74 -4.29
C GLY A 11 6.58 -4.62 -5.19
N VAL A 12 5.45 -4.12 -5.71
CA VAL A 12 4.58 -4.83 -6.67
C VAL A 12 4.48 -4.06 -7.99
N GLY A 13 5.04 -4.64 -9.06
CA GLY A 13 4.94 -4.13 -10.42
C GLY A 13 3.99 -4.95 -11.29
N LEU A 14 3.60 -4.39 -12.43
CA LEU A 14 2.89 -5.09 -13.49
C LEU A 14 3.90 -5.78 -14.41
N GLY A 15 4.18 -7.05 -14.12
CA GLY A 15 5.07 -7.90 -14.90
C GLY A 15 4.37 -8.73 -15.97
N ASP A 16 5.14 -9.41 -16.80
CA ASP A 16 4.64 -10.31 -17.85
C ASP A 16 3.97 -11.57 -17.28
N ASP A 17 3.19 -12.26 -18.12
CA ASP A 17 2.60 -13.58 -17.80
C ASP A 17 3.65 -14.70 -17.88
N ASP A 18 4.55 -14.73 -16.90
CA ASP A 18 5.64 -15.72 -16.83
C ASP A 18 5.56 -16.58 -15.55
N PRO A 19 5.02 -17.81 -15.64
CA PRO A 19 4.82 -18.68 -14.48
C PRO A 19 6.10 -19.17 -13.81
N LYS A 20 7.28 -18.91 -14.40
CA LYS A 20 8.56 -19.27 -13.80
C LYS A 20 9.10 -18.21 -12.85
N ARG A 21 8.64 -16.96 -12.93
CA ARG A 21 9.17 -15.84 -12.13
C ARG A 21 8.13 -14.93 -11.51
N ASN A 22 6.96 -14.80 -12.14
CA ASN A 22 5.93 -13.88 -11.69
C ASN A 22 4.89 -14.64 -10.85
N PRO A 23 4.83 -14.48 -9.53
CA PRO A 23 3.84 -15.17 -8.70
C PRO A 23 2.40 -14.78 -9.06
N PHE A 24 2.13 -13.58 -9.59
CA PHE A 24 0.79 -13.18 -10.06
C PHE A 24 0.31 -13.96 -11.30
N SER A 25 1.23 -14.53 -12.08
CA SER A 25 0.91 -15.40 -13.23
C SER A 25 0.56 -16.84 -12.84
N THR A 26 0.77 -17.24 -11.59
CA THR A 26 0.64 -18.64 -11.14
C THR A 26 -0.27 -18.81 -9.93
N ALA A 27 -0.25 -17.87 -8.98
CA ALA A 27 -1.09 -17.93 -7.80
C ALA A 27 -2.58 -18.02 -8.16
N ARG A 28 -3.37 -18.69 -7.31
CA ARG A 28 -4.82 -18.72 -7.44
C ARG A 28 -5.40 -17.54 -6.67
N LEU A 29 -5.88 -16.54 -7.40
CA LEU A 29 -6.32 -15.27 -6.83
C LEU A 29 -7.80 -15.02 -7.19
N PRO A 30 -8.73 -15.90 -6.76
CA PRO A 30 -10.13 -15.85 -7.22
C PRO A 30 -10.82 -14.52 -6.90
N THR A 31 -10.42 -13.81 -5.84
CA THR A 31 -11.00 -12.50 -5.51
C THR A 31 -10.54 -11.43 -6.49
N LEU A 32 -9.22 -11.34 -6.73
CA LEU A 32 -8.65 -10.42 -7.71
C LEU A 32 -9.13 -10.73 -9.13
N GLU A 33 -9.16 -12.01 -9.51
CA GLU A 33 -9.68 -12.46 -10.80
C GLU A 33 -11.15 -12.06 -10.97
N ALA A 34 -12.00 -12.27 -9.95
CA ALA A 34 -13.41 -11.86 -10.01
C ALA A 34 -13.60 -10.33 -10.08
N LEU A 35 -12.70 -9.52 -9.51
CA LEU A 35 -12.72 -8.06 -9.64
C LEU A 35 -12.33 -7.61 -11.06
N LEU A 36 -11.49 -8.39 -11.74
CA LEU A 36 -10.91 -8.10 -13.04
C LEU A 36 -11.56 -8.90 -14.19
N ASP A 37 -12.77 -9.43 -13.97
CA ASP A 37 -13.51 -10.25 -14.93
C ASP A 37 -12.64 -11.41 -15.46
N ASP A 38 -12.16 -12.24 -14.52
CA ASP A 38 -11.31 -13.43 -14.68
C ASP A 38 -9.90 -13.15 -15.25
N ARG A 39 -9.39 -11.91 -15.12
CA ARG A 39 -8.02 -11.54 -15.50
C ARG A 39 -7.07 -11.57 -14.30
N ARG A 40 -5.80 -11.92 -14.58
CA ARG A 40 -4.71 -11.86 -13.59
C ARG A 40 -4.22 -10.41 -13.40
N LEU A 41 -3.62 -10.11 -12.25
CA LEU A 41 -2.96 -8.81 -12.01
C LEU A 41 -1.55 -8.77 -12.64
N ILE A 42 -1.51 -8.62 -13.97
CA ILE A 42 -0.30 -8.61 -14.80
C ILE A 42 -0.37 -7.48 -15.84
N ALA A 43 0.74 -7.19 -16.51
CA ALA A 43 0.86 -6.08 -17.45
C ALA A 43 -0.22 -6.06 -18.55
N SER A 44 -0.51 -7.22 -19.15
CA SER A 44 -1.48 -7.34 -20.25
C SER A 44 -2.94 -7.13 -19.83
N SER A 45 -3.23 -7.09 -18.52
CA SER A 45 -4.57 -6.84 -17.98
C SER A 45 -4.89 -5.36 -17.79
N ALA A 46 -3.90 -4.47 -17.93
CA ALA A 46 -4.06 -3.03 -17.81
C ALA A 46 -4.03 -2.35 -19.21
N PRO A 47 -4.90 -1.38 -19.50
CA PRO A 47 -5.99 -0.88 -18.65
C PRO A 47 -7.24 -1.78 -18.69
N TYR A 48 -8.03 -1.72 -17.62
CA TYR A 48 -9.32 -2.39 -17.49
C TYR A 48 -10.29 -1.51 -16.68
N GLU A 49 -11.55 -1.41 -17.13
CA GLU A 49 -12.64 -0.78 -16.37
C GLU A 49 -13.85 -1.72 -16.38
N GLY A 50 -14.15 -2.30 -15.22
CA GLY A 50 -15.30 -3.17 -15.01
C GLY A 50 -16.37 -2.55 -14.10
N SER A 51 -17.36 -3.36 -13.76
CA SER A 51 -18.48 -2.97 -12.89
C SER A 51 -18.02 -2.67 -11.45
N LYS A 52 -17.08 -3.46 -10.93
CA LYS A 52 -16.60 -3.35 -9.53
C LYS A 52 -15.25 -2.65 -9.40
N ALA A 53 -14.39 -2.73 -10.42
CA ALA A 53 -13.01 -2.24 -10.32
C ALA A 53 -12.50 -1.57 -11.60
N THR A 54 -11.48 -0.71 -11.46
CA THR A 54 -10.66 -0.18 -12.55
C THR A 54 -9.21 -0.54 -12.27
N LEU A 55 -8.49 -1.03 -13.27
CA LEU A 55 -7.05 -1.28 -13.21
C LEU A 55 -6.34 -0.46 -14.29
N PHE A 56 -5.26 0.22 -13.94
CA PHE A 56 -4.37 0.85 -14.90
C PHE A 56 -2.93 0.86 -14.38
N SER A 57 -1.98 1.11 -15.27
CA SER A 57 -0.55 1.19 -14.95
C SER A 57 -0.16 2.61 -14.53
N VAL A 58 0.66 2.73 -13.50
CA VAL A 58 1.25 4.00 -13.05
C VAL A 58 2.76 3.95 -13.21
N ASP A 59 3.36 4.97 -13.81
CA ASP A 59 4.82 5.03 -13.99
C ASP A 59 5.53 5.26 -12.64
N ALA A 60 6.30 4.28 -12.20
CA ALA A 60 7.14 4.38 -11.01
C ALA A 60 8.47 5.12 -11.25
N ARG A 61 8.86 5.33 -12.52
CA ARG A 61 10.12 5.97 -12.89
C ARG A 61 10.04 7.48 -12.85
N MET A 62 8.85 8.04 -13.09
CA MET A 62 8.59 9.49 -13.07
C MET A 62 9.56 10.27 -13.95
N GLY A 63 9.97 9.68 -15.09
CA GLY A 63 10.95 10.27 -16.01
C GLY A 63 12.38 10.42 -15.48
N VAL A 64 12.73 9.81 -14.34
CA VAL A 64 14.07 9.88 -13.74
C VAL A 64 14.85 8.60 -14.00
N ASP A 65 16.12 8.75 -14.41
CA ASP A 65 17.02 7.63 -14.67
C ASP A 65 17.30 6.78 -13.42
N GLY A 66 17.49 5.48 -13.65
CA GLY A 66 17.67 4.49 -12.60
C GLY A 66 16.41 3.72 -12.26
N ARG A 67 16.53 2.79 -11.32
CA ARG A 67 15.42 1.98 -10.84
C ARG A 67 14.65 2.73 -9.76
N PRO A 68 13.30 2.70 -9.78
CA PRO A 68 12.48 3.19 -8.68
C PRO A 68 12.93 2.63 -7.33
N GLN A 69 12.86 3.43 -6.27
CA GLN A 69 13.31 3.09 -4.91
C GLN A 69 12.29 3.51 -3.87
N SER A 70 12.24 2.80 -2.74
CA SER A 70 11.11 2.92 -1.83
C SER A 70 10.96 4.29 -1.17
N ALA A 71 12.07 4.94 -0.78
CA ALA A 71 11.96 6.23 -0.09
C ALA A 71 11.45 7.33 -1.02
N THR A 72 11.96 7.40 -2.26
CA THR A 72 11.49 8.38 -3.25
C THR A 72 10.10 8.04 -3.79
N GLY A 73 9.80 6.77 -4.04
CA GLY A 73 8.52 6.32 -4.57
C GLY A 73 7.38 6.56 -3.57
N GLN A 74 7.53 6.09 -2.32
CA GLN A 74 6.56 6.35 -1.25
C GLN A 74 6.39 7.85 -1.00
N ALA A 75 7.49 8.62 -1.00
CA ALA A 75 7.39 10.07 -0.83
C ALA A 75 6.67 10.75 -1.99
N ALA A 76 6.85 10.31 -3.24
CA ALA A 76 6.09 10.84 -4.36
C ALA A 76 4.59 10.60 -4.21
N ILE A 77 4.20 9.36 -3.86
CA ILE A 77 2.80 9.00 -3.58
C ILE A 77 2.21 9.87 -2.48
N LEU A 78 2.93 10.05 -1.37
CA LEU A 78 2.44 10.77 -0.19
C LEU A 78 2.39 12.29 -0.38
N THR A 79 3.28 12.85 -1.21
CA THR A 79 3.46 14.31 -1.32
C THR A 79 2.85 14.90 -2.59
N GLY A 80 2.57 14.05 -3.58
CA GLY A 80 2.14 14.50 -4.90
C GLY A 80 3.23 15.26 -5.68
N LYS A 81 4.50 15.07 -5.30
CA LYS A 81 5.66 15.71 -5.93
C LYS A 81 6.51 14.63 -6.60
N ASN A 82 7.13 14.95 -7.73
CA ASN A 82 8.17 14.08 -8.33
C ASN A 82 9.45 14.16 -7.49
N VAL A 83 9.45 13.46 -6.34
CA VAL A 83 10.55 13.47 -5.37
C VAL A 83 11.89 13.04 -5.97
N PRO A 84 12.01 11.97 -6.80
CA PRO A 84 13.31 11.63 -7.36
C PRO A 84 13.85 12.73 -8.28
N ALA A 85 13.01 13.46 -9.03
CA ALA A 85 13.47 14.61 -9.81
C ALA A 85 13.94 15.76 -8.91
N LEU A 86 13.22 16.02 -7.80
CA LEU A 86 13.58 17.07 -6.84
C LEU A 86 14.93 16.81 -6.13
N ILE A 87 15.29 15.55 -5.92
CA ILE A 87 16.55 15.18 -5.25
C ILE A 87 17.64 14.69 -6.22
N GLY A 88 17.33 14.61 -7.51
CA GLY A 88 18.25 14.24 -8.59
C GLY A 88 18.42 12.74 -8.87
N SER A 89 17.78 11.85 -8.11
CA SER A 89 17.81 10.40 -8.36
C SER A 89 16.72 9.66 -7.60
N HIS A 90 16.44 8.42 -8.00
CA HIS A 90 15.78 7.46 -7.13
C HIS A 90 16.64 7.17 -5.89
N TYR A 91 16.03 7.06 -4.72
CA TYR A 91 16.73 6.82 -3.46
C TYR A 91 15.90 5.99 -2.49
N GLY A 92 16.56 5.12 -1.72
CA GLY A 92 15.92 4.23 -0.77
C GLY A 92 16.93 3.32 -0.06
N PRO A 93 16.47 2.49 0.89
CA PRO A 93 15.07 2.25 1.25
C PRO A 93 14.49 3.21 2.31
N LYS A 94 15.31 4.05 2.95
CA LYS A 94 14.85 5.00 3.99
C LYS A 94 15.04 6.45 3.55
N PRO A 95 14.18 7.39 3.98
CA PRO A 95 14.31 8.81 3.64
C PRO A 95 15.66 9.40 4.06
N ASN A 96 16.33 10.11 3.15
CA ASN A 96 17.46 10.98 3.47
C ASN A 96 16.94 12.38 3.89
N PRO A 97 17.82 13.30 4.37
CA PRO A 97 17.37 14.61 4.86
C PRO A 97 16.54 15.43 3.86
N PRO A 98 16.85 15.48 2.54
CA PRO A 98 15.97 16.11 1.56
C PRO A 98 14.56 15.51 1.50
N ILE A 99 14.43 14.17 1.48
CA ILE A 99 13.12 13.50 1.44
C ILE A 99 12.35 13.75 2.74
N ILE A 100 13.02 13.72 3.89
CA ILE A 100 12.43 14.03 5.21
C ILE A 100 11.81 15.43 5.17
N LYS A 101 12.56 16.44 4.72
CA LYS A 101 12.08 17.82 4.63
C LYS A 101 10.84 17.94 3.73
N ILE A 102 10.82 17.24 2.59
CA ILE A 102 9.66 17.27 1.68
C ILE A 102 8.42 16.69 2.37
N LEU A 103 8.56 15.54 3.05
CA LEU A 103 7.46 14.89 3.78
C LEU A 103 6.95 15.71 4.97
N GLU A 104 7.85 16.43 5.65
CA GLU A 104 7.50 17.31 6.77
C GLU A 104 6.77 18.58 6.32
N GLU A 105 7.11 19.11 5.13
CA GLU A 105 6.45 20.29 4.56
C GLU A 105 5.02 19.98 4.09
N PHE A 106 4.82 18.84 3.43
CA PHE A 106 3.51 18.43 2.93
C PHE A 106 3.45 16.91 2.79
N ASN A 107 2.36 16.30 3.26
CA ASN A 107 2.03 14.92 2.94
C ASN A 107 0.51 14.70 3.03
N LEU A 108 0.04 13.58 2.49
CA LEU A 108 -1.37 13.26 2.38
C LEU A 108 -2.09 13.22 3.75
N PHE A 109 -1.44 12.70 4.80
CA PHE A 109 -2.01 12.66 6.15
C PHE A 109 -2.17 14.07 6.73
N SER A 110 -1.16 14.93 6.58
CA SER A 110 -1.20 16.31 7.08
C SER A 110 -2.23 17.15 6.32
N GLU A 111 -2.36 16.95 5.01
CA GLU A 111 -3.32 17.67 4.19
C GLU A 111 -4.78 17.27 4.47
N VAL A 112 -5.06 15.97 4.67
CA VAL A 112 -6.40 15.51 5.09
C VAL A 112 -6.80 16.14 6.42
N LYS A 113 -5.89 16.16 7.41
CA LYS A 113 -6.13 16.84 8.70
C LYS A 113 -6.34 18.33 8.55
N ARG A 114 -5.52 19.01 7.74
CA ARG A 114 -5.60 20.46 7.52
C ARG A 114 -6.96 20.85 6.92
N ARG A 115 -7.57 19.97 6.12
CA ARG A 115 -8.92 20.16 5.54
C ARG A 115 -10.05 19.68 6.46
N GLY A 116 -9.76 19.30 7.71
CA GLY A 116 -10.76 18.87 8.70
C GLY A 116 -11.19 17.41 8.58
N GLY A 117 -10.45 16.58 7.83
CA GLY A 117 -10.69 15.14 7.73
C GLY A 117 -9.85 14.34 8.72
N GLU A 118 -10.35 13.17 9.10
CA GLU A 118 -9.62 12.16 9.87
C GLU A 118 -8.71 11.29 8.98
N ALA A 119 -7.47 11.06 9.41
CA ALA A 119 -6.51 10.20 8.73
C ALA A 119 -5.78 9.26 9.71
N GLY A 120 -5.44 8.06 9.27
CA GLY A 120 -4.78 7.08 10.13
C GLY A 120 -4.01 6.00 9.36
N LEU A 121 -2.93 5.51 9.96
CA LEU A 121 -2.20 4.33 9.51
C LEU A 121 -2.60 3.14 10.37
N LEU A 122 -3.18 2.13 9.76
CA LEU A 122 -3.83 1.00 10.43
C LEU A 122 -2.86 -0.11 10.86
N ASN A 123 -1.57 0.05 10.56
CA ASN A 123 -0.51 -0.88 10.97
C ASN A 123 -0.11 -0.65 12.43
N ALA A 124 -0.16 -1.71 13.24
CA ALA A 124 0.48 -1.74 14.55
C ALA A 124 1.98 -2.00 14.44
N TYR A 125 2.74 -1.40 15.36
CA TYR A 125 4.19 -1.56 15.47
C TYR A 125 4.57 -2.15 16.84
N PRO A 126 5.51 -3.11 16.90
CA PRO A 126 5.88 -3.76 18.16
C PRO A 126 6.71 -2.81 19.04
N PRO A 127 6.76 -3.01 20.37
CA PRO A 127 7.53 -2.14 21.27
C PRO A 127 8.98 -1.93 20.83
N ARG A 128 9.65 -3.01 20.37
CA ARG A 128 11.02 -2.96 19.83
C ARG A 128 11.19 -2.01 18.63
N TYR A 129 10.14 -1.79 17.83
CA TYR A 129 10.17 -0.80 16.75
C TYR A 129 10.37 0.59 17.32
N PHE A 130 9.55 0.98 18.30
CA PHE A 130 9.60 2.28 18.95
C PHE A 130 10.91 2.48 19.74
N GLU A 131 11.34 1.47 20.50
CA GLU A 131 12.64 1.49 21.19
C GLU A 131 13.80 1.78 20.23
N SER A 132 13.78 1.16 19.04
CA SER A 132 14.82 1.36 18.03
C SER A 132 14.79 2.77 17.44
N ILE A 133 13.61 3.37 17.29
CA ILE A 133 13.45 4.76 16.86
C ILE A 133 13.97 5.72 17.95
N TYR A 134 13.52 5.56 19.19
CA TYR A 134 13.90 6.44 20.30
C TYR A 134 15.39 6.38 20.63
N SER A 135 15.99 5.20 20.52
CA SER A 135 17.44 5.00 20.66
C SER A 135 18.25 5.42 19.43
N ARG A 136 17.61 5.92 18.37
CA ARG A 136 18.22 6.32 17.09
C ARG A 136 18.96 5.19 16.36
N ARG A 137 18.74 3.93 16.75
CA ARG A 137 19.22 2.74 16.02
C ARG A 137 18.45 2.51 14.72
N ARG A 138 17.29 3.14 14.59
CA ARG A 138 16.41 3.09 13.44
C ARG A 138 15.88 4.50 13.13
N ILE A 139 15.63 4.74 11.85
CA ILE A 139 14.83 5.87 11.36
C ILE A 139 13.53 5.36 10.74
N TYR A 140 12.51 6.20 10.69
CA TYR A 140 11.23 5.89 10.05
C TYR A 140 11.39 5.62 8.55
N SER A 141 10.56 4.73 7.99
CA SER A 141 10.26 4.75 6.54
C SER A 141 9.41 5.97 6.19
N ALA A 142 9.25 6.26 4.89
CA ALA A 142 8.50 7.41 4.42
C ALA A 142 7.05 7.45 4.96
N ILE A 143 6.33 6.32 4.95
CA ILE A 143 4.94 6.25 5.44
C ILE A 143 4.82 6.58 6.94
N PRO A 144 5.47 5.85 7.88
CA PRO A 144 5.42 6.23 9.30
C PRO A 144 5.96 7.64 9.58
N LEU A 145 6.97 8.11 8.82
CA LEU A 145 7.46 9.48 8.94
C LEU A 145 6.38 10.50 8.60
N ALA A 146 5.64 10.31 7.49
CA ALA A 146 4.55 11.18 7.09
C ALA A 146 3.44 11.26 8.15
N VAL A 147 3.07 10.11 8.74
CA VAL A 147 2.10 10.05 9.84
C VAL A 147 2.58 10.88 11.04
N ARG A 148 3.83 10.70 11.47
CA ARG A 148 4.41 11.49 12.58
C ARG A 148 4.50 12.98 12.24
N ALA A 149 4.88 13.33 11.02
CA ALA A 149 4.94 14.71 10.54
C ALA A 149 3.55 15.39 10.51
N ALA A 150 2.48 14.61 10.30
CA ALA A 150 1.10 15.08 10.42
C ALA A 150 0.61 15.25 11.88
N GLY A 151 1.47 14.99 12.87
CA GLY A 151 1.10 15.00 14.29
C GLY A 151 0.11 13.90 14.65
N LEU A 152 0.20 12.75 13.98
CA LEU A 152 -0.55 11.54 14.30
C LEU A 152 0.36 10.54 15.01
N GLU A 153 -0.21 9.74 15.91
CA GLU A 153 0.51 8.65 16.56
C GLU A 153 0.45 7.38 15.71
N LEU A 154 1.50 6.55 15.82
CA LEU A 154 1.53 5.22 15.21
C LEU A 154 0.86 4.23 16.16
N MET A 155 0.14 3.26 15.61
CA MET A 155 -0.57 2.25 16.39
C MET A 155 0.42 1.32 17.10
N THR A 156 0.11 0.97 18.34
CA THR A 156 0.97 0.17 19.21
C THR A 156 0.50 -1.28 19.35
N ALA A 157 1.19 -2.06 20.18
CA ALA A 157 0.74 -3.39 20.57
C ALA A 157 -0.60 -3.37 21.31
N GLU A 158 -0.88 -2.32 22.08
CA GLU A 158 -2.15 -2.12 22.78
C GLU A 158 -3.29 -1.88 21.80
N ASP A 159 -3.05 -1.14 20.71
CA ASP A 159 -4.04 -0.94 19.65
C ASP A 159 -4.33 -2.24 18.90
N LEU A 160 -3.29 -3.04 18.62
CA LEU A 160 -3.44 -4.37 18.04
C LEU A 160 -4.30 -5.28 18.93
N GLN A 161 -4.01 -5.33 20.23
CA GLN A 161 -4.79 -6.08 21.21
C GLN A 161 -6.24 -5.61 21.33
N ALA A 162 -6.45 -4.30 21.28
CA ALA A 162 -7.77 -3.70 21.32
C ALA A 162 -8.52 -3.76 19.98
N LYS A 163 -7.97 -4.46 18.97
CA LYS A 163 -8.54 -4.59 17.61
C LYS A 163 -8.78 -3.23 16.93
N ARG A 164 -7.93 -2.25 17.20
CA ARG A 164 -7.91 -0.92 16.54
C ARG A 164 -6.88 -0.82 15.42
N ALA A 165 -6.03 -1.83 15.30
CA ALA A 165 -4.98 -1.92 14.30
C ALA A 165 -4.75 -3.38 13.91
N LEU A 166 -4.03 -3.60 12.82
CA LEU A 166 -3.64 -4.91 12.31
C LEU A 166 -2.11 -4.99 12.25
N SER A 167 -1.57 -6.20 12.43
CA SER A 167 -0.16 -6.44 12.15
C SER A 167 0.09 -6.38 10.64
N ALA A 168 1.34 -6.15 10.22
CA ALA A 168 1.68 -6.00 8.81
C ALA A 168 1.38 -7.23 7.94
N ASP A 169 1.29 -8.43 8.51
CA ASP A 169 0.88 -9.66 7.83
C ASP A 169 -0.65 -9.89 7.84
N PHE A 170 -1.42 -8.89 8.27
CA PHE A 170 -2.87 -8.91 8.55
C PHE A 170 -3.30 -9.86 9.68
N THR A 171 -2.83 -11.10 9.64
CA THR A 171 -3.36 -12.20 10.44
C THR A 171 -2.89 -12.20 11.89
N GLY A 172 -1.85 -11.45 12.24
CA GLY A 172 -1.22 -11.50 13.56
C GLY A 172 -0.27 -12.69 13.77
N ALA A 173 -0.22 -13.64 12.83
CA ALA A 173 0.55 -14.88 12.98
C ALA A 173 2.06 -14.61 13.09
N GLY A 174 2.60 -13.75 12.22
CA GLY A 174 4.01 -13.38 12.23
C GLY A 174 4.41 -12.65 13.51
N TRP A 175 3.51 -11.84 14.06
CA TRP A 175 3.71 -11.16 15.35
C TRP A 175 3.66 -12.15 16.51
N ALA A 176 2.64 -13.03 16.57
CA ALA A 176 2.46 -14.02 17.62
C ALA A 176 3.61 -15.05 17.67
N ALA A 177 4.31 -15.28 16.56
CA ALA A 177 5.49 -16.14 16.49
C ALA A 177 6.74 -15.52 17.12
N GLN A 178 6.76 -14.21 17.44
CA GLN A 178 7.90 -13.55 18.06
C GLN A 178 7.83 -13.66 19.58
N LEU A 179 8.76 -14.43 20.17
CA LEU A 179 8.81 -14.67 21.62
C LEU A 179 8.90 -13.39 22.47
N ASP A 180 9.53 -12.35 21.93
CA ASP A 180 9.76 -11.08 22.64
C ASP A 180 8.67 -10.04 22.39
N PHE A 181 7.63 -10.36 21.62
CA PHE A 181 6.54 -9.42 21.35
C PHE A 181 5.38 -9.65 22.32
N PRO A 182 4.63 -8.59 22.67
CA PRO A 182 3.36 -8.76 23.36
C PRO A 182 2.45 -9.69 22.57
N PRO A 183 1.51 -10.41 23.22
CA PRO A 183 0.57 -11.27 22.51
C PRO A 183 -0.13 -10.50 21.39
N ALA A 184 -0.58 -11.19 20.34
CA ALA A 184 -1.38 -10.62 19.27
C ALA A 184 -2.61 -11.48 19.01
N PRO A 185 -3.77 -10.88 18.69
CA PRO A 185 -4.89 -11.64 18.15
C PRO A 185 -4.46 -12.31 16.83
N ILE A 186 -4.91 -13.54 16.62
CA ILE A 186 -4.70 -14.28 15.37
C ILE A 186 -6.03 -14.36 14.64
N TYR A 187 -6.02 -14.00 13.36
CA TYR A 187 -7.19 -13.97 12.49
C TYR A 187 -7.01 -14.94 11.32
N PHE A 188 -8.11 -15.52 10.85
CA PHE A 188 -8.13 -16.01 9.47
C PHE A 188 -8.02 -14.82 8.50
N PRO A 189 -7.41 -14.99 7.31
CA PRO A 189 -7.22 -13.90 6.36
C PRO A 189 -8.50 -13.10 6.06
N ALA A 190 -9.63 -13.77 5.79
CA ALA A 190 -10.90 -13.11 5.52
C ALA A 190 -11.44 -12.32 6.74
N GLU A 191 -11.18 -12.76 7.97
CA GLU A 191 -11.55 -12.01 9.18
C GLU A 191 -10.72 -10.74 9.32
N ALA A 192 -9.41 -10.81 9.00
CA ALA A 192 -8.54 -9.64 8.98
C ALA A 192 -8.97 -8.63 7.91
N GLY A 193 -9.40 -9.10 6.73
CA GLY A 193 -9.97 -8.26 5.68
C GLY A 193 -11.25 -7.54 6.12
N ALA A 194 -12.16 -8.26 6.78
CA ALA A 194 -13.37 -7.66 7.34
C ALA A 194 -13.06 -6.63 8.44
N LEU A 195 -12.07 -6.90 9.29
CA LEU A 195 -11.59 -5.95 10.30
C LEU A 195 -10.98 -4.70 9.64
N LEU A 196 -10.18 -4.86 8.57
CA LEU A 196 -9.62 -3.74 7.81
C LEU A 196 -10.73 -2.82 7.26
N ALA A 197 -11.78 -3.41 6.67
CA ALA A 197 -12.98 -2.68 6.24
C ALA A 197 -13.63 -1.93 7.41
N GLN A 198 -13.77 -2.53 8.59
CA GLN A 198 -14.36 -1.86 9.75
C GLN A 198 -13.50 -0.70 10.26
N LEU A 199 -12.20 -0.92 10.41
CA LEU A 199 -11.27 0.11 10.88
C LEU A 199 -11.23 1.33 9.97
N SER A 200 -11.33 1.12 8.66
CA SER A 200 -11.31 2.21 7.68
C SER A 200 -12.46 3.21 7.85
N LEU A 201 -13.59 2.83 8.46
CA LEU A 201 -14.74 3.71 8.66
C LEU A 201 -14.44 4.90 9.58
N ASN A 202 -13.42 4.78 10.43
CA ASN A 202 -13.00 5.81 11.37
C ASN A 202 -12.23 6.96 10.70
N TYR A 203 -11.87 6.83 9.42
CA TYR A 203 -11.00 7.76 8.72
C TYR A 203 -11.55 8.14 7.34
N HIS A 204 -11.30 9.37 6.92
CA HIS A 204 -11.45 9.78 5.53
C HIS A 204 -10.27 9.28 4.68
N LEU A 205 -9.09 9.18 5.28
CA LEU A 205 -7.93 8.47 4.75
C LEU A 205 -7.49 7.38 5.72
N ALA A 206 -7.81 6.13 5.42
CA ALA A 206 -7.22 4.98 6.08
C ALA A 206 -6.08 4.45 5.21
N TRP A 207 -4.89 4.31 5.78
CA TRP A 207 -3.75 3.70 5.09
C TRP A 207 -3.41 2.36 5.73
N PHE A 208 -3.12 1.36 4.91
CA PHE A 208 -2.50 0.11 5.36
C PHE A 208 -1.28 -0.20 4.50
N ASP A 209 -0.13 -0.36 5.15
CA ASP A 209 1.18 -0.64 4.55
C ASP A 209 1.49 -2.15 4.59
N PHE A 210 1.43 -2.81 3.44
CA PHE A 210 1.75 -4.23 3.27
C PHE A 210 3.16 -4.41 2.69
N TRP A 211 4.17 -4.13 3.50
CA TRP A 211 5.58 -4.36 3.15
C TRP A 211 6.04 -5.83 2.99
N PRO A 212 5.32 -6.88 3.44
CA PRO A 212 5.76 -8.26 3.20
C PRO A 212 5.97 -8.64 1.73
N THR A 213 5.31 -7.97 0.77
CA THR A 213 5.50 -8.21 -0.67
C THR A 213 6.91 -7.83 -1.14
N ASP A 214 7.45 -6.70 -0.72
CA ASP A 214 8.82 -6.30 -1.08
C ASP A 214 9.86 -7.23 -0.45
N TYR A 215 9.64 -7.62 0.81
CA TYR A 215 10.49 -8.61 1.46
C TYR A 215 10.51 -9.95 0.69
N ALA A 216 9.35 -10.42 0.23
CA ALA A 216 9.24 -11.60 -0.61
C ALA A 216 9.93 -11.44 -1.97
N GLY A 217 9.88 -10.27 -2.59
CA GLY A 217 10.64 -9.95 -3.81
C GLY A 217 12.16 -10.11 -3.59
N HIS A 218 12.68 -9.46 -2.55
CA HIS A 218 14.13 -9.49 -2.24
C HIS A 218 14.65 -10.84 -1.76
N ARG A 219 13.85 -11.60 -0.99
CA ARG A 219 14.34 -12.75 -0.21
C ARG A 219 13.56 -14.03 -0.44
N GLY A 220 12.37 -13.96 -1.00
CA GLY A 220 11.45 -15.08 -1.13
C GLY A 220 11.73 -15.97 -2.34
N THR A 221 11.19 -17.18 -2.28
CA THR A 221 11.06 -18.09 -3.41
C THR A 221 9.73 -17.86 -4.13
N LEU A 222 9.59 -18.36 -5.37
CA LEU A 222 8.31 -18.32 -6.10
C LEU A 222 7.16 -18.92 -5.29
N ALA A 223 7.39 -20.05 -4.61
CA ALA A 223 6.39 -20.68 -3.75
C ALA A 223 5.96 -19.80 -2.56
N GLN A 224 6.91 -19.10 -1.94
CA GLN A 224 6.61 -18.14 -0.86
C GLN A 224 5.85 -16.91 -1.39
N GLY A 225 6.23 -16.40 -2.58
CA GLY A 225 5.49 -15.33 -3.25
C GLY A 225 4.05 -15.73 -3.56
N ILE A 226 3.83 -16.92 -4.11
CA ILE A 226 2.49 -17.48 -4.37
C ILE A 226 1.67 -17.55 -3.07
N SER A 227 2.22 -18.17 -2.02
CA SER A 227 1.53 -18.32 -0.73
C SER A 227 1.19 -16.97 -0.07
N LEU A 228 2.07 -15.97 -0.22
CA LEU A 228 1.81 -14.61 0.25
C LEU A 228 0.64 -13.96 -0.51
N LEU A 229 0.61 -14.11 -1.84
CA LEU A 229 -0.47 -13.56 -2.67
C LEU A 229 -1.80 -14.27 -2.43
N GLU A 230 -1.81 -15.60 -2.24
CA GLU A 230 -3.04 -16.34 -1.89
C GLU A 230 -3.57 -15.92 -0.50
N THR A 231 -2.67 -15.61 0.45
CA THR A 231 -3.08 -15.01 1.74
C THR A 231 -3.68 -13.62 1.54
N LEU A 232 -3.03 -12.77 0.74
CA LEU A 232 -3.53 -11.43 0.41
C LEU A 232 -4.91 -11.50 -0.28
N ASP A 233 -5.10 -12.41 -1.24
CA ASP A 233 -6.39 -12.59 -1.92
C ASP A 233 -7.50 -13.00 -0.95
N ALA A 234 -7.20 -13.88 0.01
CA ALA A 234 -8.15 -14.24 1.06
C ALA A 234 -8.46 -13.08 2.02
N VAL A 235 -7.51 -12.17 2.29
CA VAL A 235 -7.79 -10.90 2.98
C VAL A 235 -8.70 -10.02 2.13
N LEU A 236 -8.42 -9.90 0.83
CA LEU A 236 -9.26 -9.13 -0.09
C LEU A 236 -10.70 -9.68 -0.15
N ASP A 237 -10.90 -10.99 -0.11
CA ASP A 237 -12.25 -11.59 -0.07
C ASP A 237 -13.07 -11.04 1.11
N GLY A 238 -12.50 -11.09 2.31
CA GLY A 238 -13.12 -10.55 3.52
C GLY A 238 -13.33 -9.03 3.46
N LEU A 239 -12.33 -8.31 2.95
CA LEU A 239 -12.40 -6.86 2.77
C LEU A 239 -13.56 -6.48 1.84
N ILE A 240 -13.65 -7.08 0.66
CA ILE A 240 -14.64 -6.75 -0.36
C ILE A 240 -16.05 -7.13 0.08
N LYS A 241 -16.23 -8.27 0.74
CA LYS A 241 -17.53 -8.64 1.33
C LYS A 241 -17.99 -7.62 2.37
N ALA A 242 -17.10 -7.17 3.24
CA ALA A 242 -17.40 -6.15 4.26
C ALA A 242 -17.48 -4.71 3.68
N TRP A 243 -16.98 -4.50 2.47
CA TRP A 243 -17.05 -3.24 1.72
C TRP A 243 -18.33 -3.09 0.90
N SER A 244 -19.14 -4.15 0.76
CA SER A 244 -20.36 -4.13 -0.05
C SER A 244 -21.21 -2.89 0.22
N ASP A 245 -21.73 -2.29 -0.85
CA ASP A 245 -22.66 -1.15 -0.84
C ASP A 245 -22.11 0.19 -0.32
N ARG A 246 -20.82 0.26 0.07
CA ARG A 246 -20.19 1.51 0.49
C ARG A 246 -20.02 2.49 -0.67
N GLN A 247 -20.21 3.78 -0.37
CA GLN A 247 -19.90 4.91 -1.26
C GLN A 247 -18.47 5.43 -1.03
N ASP A 248 -17.55 4.50 -0.74
CA ASP A 248 -16.15 4.75 -0.40
C ASP A 248 -15.24 4.02 -1.41
N LEU A 249 -13.97 4.42 -1.49
CA LEU A 249 -13.00 3.89 -2.46
C LEU A 249 -11.88 3.09 -1.79
N ILE A 250 -11.58 1.90 -2.30
CA ILE A 250 -10.32 1.20 -2.03
C ILE A 250 -9.36 1.52 -3.17
N VAL A 251 -8.13 1.90 -2.82
CA VAL A 251 -7.02 2.13 -3.74
C VAL A 251 -5.91 1.14 -3.38
N ILE A 252 -5.52 0.30 -4.34
CA ILE A 252 -4.39 -0.62 -4.21
C ILE A 252 -3.32 -0.19 -5.21
N THR A 253 -2.13 0.11 -4.71
CA THR A 253 -0.98 0.48 -5.55
C THR A 253 0.34 0.18 -4.86
N SER A 254 1.43 0.42 -5.58
CA SER A 254 2.81 0.26 -5.13
C SER A 254 3.63 1.50 -5.49
N ASP A 255 4.88 1.53 -5.06
CA ASP A 255 5.87 2.56 -5.35
C ASP A 255 6.97 2.08 -6.31
N HIS A 256 7.13 0.77 -6.47
CA HIS A 256 8.01 0.16 -7.45
C HIS A 256 7.66 -1.31 -7.69
N GLY A 257 8.22 -1.91 -8.74
CA GLY A 257 8.18 -3.36 -8.95
C GLY A 257 9.33 -4.11 -8.28
N ASN A 258 9.09 -5.36 -7.94
CA ASN A 258 10.06 -6.34 -7.39
C ASN A 258 9.45 -7.75 -7.45
N LEU A 259 8.34 -7.96 -6.72
CA LEU A 259 7.73 -9.27 -6.51
C LEU A 259 7.30 -9.98 -7.80
N GLU A 260 6.97 -9.23 -8.85
CA GLU A 260 6.58 -9.76 -10.15
C GLU A 260 7.74 -10.40 -10.95
N ASP A 261 8.98 -10.30 -10.48
CA ASP A 261 10.14 -10.95 -11.07
C ASP A 261 11.10 -11.54 -10.02
N LEU A 262 10.79 -12.75 -9.53
CA LEU A 262 11.61 -13.43 -8.51
C LEU A 262 12.92 -14.04 -9.03
N ASN A 263 13.23 -13.89 -10.32
CA ASN A 263 14.56 -14.20 -10.85
C ASN A 263 15.56 -13.05 -10.62
N TRP A 264 15.06 -11.86 -10.31
CA TRP A 264 15.84 -10.68 -9.99
C TRP A 264 15.62 -10.30 -8.51
N ARG A 265 16.68 -9.86 -7.82
CA ARG A 265 16.63 -9.52 -6.38
C ARG A 265 16.65 -8.03 -6.10
N GLY A 266 16.45 -7.22 -7.12
CA GLY A 266 16.34 -5.77 -6.99
C GLY A 266 15.02 -5.30 -7.57
N HIS A 267 14.85 -3.98 -7.63
CA HIS A 267 13.61 -3.43 -8.19
C HIS A 267 13.62 -3.54 -9.73
N THR A 268 12.43 -3.66 -10.31
CA THR A 268 12.24 -3.70 -11.75
C THR A 268 12.02 -2.28 -12.31
N LEU A 269 11.85 -2.17 -13.63
CA LEU A 269 11.43 -0.94 -14.30
C LEU A 269 9.96 -0.98 -14.71
N ASN A 270 9.22 -1.99 -14.25
CA ASN A 270 7.81 -2.15 -14.59
C ASN A 270 7.00 -1.01 -13.97
N PRO A 271 5.93 -0.56 -14.64
CA PRO A 271 4.95 0.29 -13.98
C PRO A 271 4.27 -0.49 -12.84
N VAL A 272 3.65 0.21 -11.91
CA VAL A 272 2.92 -0.39 -10.78
C VAL A 272 1.42 -0.41 -11.06
N PRO A 273 0.64 -1.33 -10.46
CA PRO A 273 -0.81 -1.33 -10.61
C PRO A 273 -1.43 -0.17 -9.84
N ALA A 274 -2.44 0.49 -10.40
CA ALA A 274 -3.46 1.19 -9.65
C ALA A 274 -4.78 0.46 -9.82
N LEU A 275 -5.16 -0.31 -8.81
CA LEU A 275 -6.43 -1.03 -8.74
C LEU A 275 -7.40 -0.28 -7.82
N LEU A 276 -8.47 0.23 -8.41
CA LEU A 276 -9.50 1.02 -7.75
C LEU A 276 -10.77 0.19 -7.59
N ILE A 277 -11.34 0.11 -6.40
CA ILE A 277 -12.54 -0.70 -6.12
C ILE A 277 -13.56 0.15 -5.37
N GLY A 278 -14.78 0.24 -5.90
CA GLY A 278 -15.83 1.11 -5.35
C GLY A 278 -16.72 1.74 -6.46
N PRO A 279 -17.52 2.77 -6.12
CA PRO A 279 -18.39 3.44 -7.07
C PRO A 279 -17.64 3.92 -8.32
N ILE A 280 -18.21 3.69 -9.50
CA ILE A 280 -17.62 4.08 -10.80
C ILE A 280 -17.30 5.58 -10.86
N THR A 281 -18.11 6.42 -10.20
CA THR A 281 -17.90 7.87 -10.12
C THR A 281 -16.59 8.20 -9.41
N LEU A 282 -16.34 7.60 -8.24
CA LEU A 282 -15.09 7.80 -7.48
C LEU A 282 -13.89 7.20 -8.21
N ARG A 283 -14.05 6.02 -8.82
CA ARG A 283 -12.98 5.38 -9.62
C ARG A 283 -12.53 6.29 -10.77
N ARG A 284 -13.50 6.85 -11.51
CA ARG A 284 -13.22 7.79 -12.60
C ARG A 284 -12.64 9.09 -12.10
N GLU A 285 -13.13 9.64 -10.98
CA GLU A 285 -12.57 10.87 -10.39
C GLU A 285 -11.09 10.70 -10.02
N PHE A 286 -10.75 9.56 -9.42
CA PHE A 286 -9.37 9.22 -9.12
C PHE A 286 -8.54 9.11 -10.40
N SER A 287 -8.99 8.36 -11.41
CA SER A 287 -8.20 8.04 -12.60
C SER A 287 -8.06 9.15 -13.64
N LYS A 288 -8.75 10.30 -13.49
CA LYS A 288 -8.75 11.40 -14.48
C LYS A 288 -7.35 11.90 -14.87
N GLN A 289 -6.42 11.94 -13.93
CA GLN A 289 -5.11 12.58 -14.09
C GLN A 289 -4.05 11.79 -13.32
N VAL A 290 -3.90 10.50 -13.62
CA VAL A 290 -2.86 9.66 -13.01
C VAL A 290 -2.01 9.03 -14.10
N ASN A 291 -0.77 9.50 -14.21
CA ASN A 291 0.25 8.97 -15.11
C ASN A 291 1.39 8.34 -14.32
N ASP A 292 1.83 9.00 -13.25
CA ASP A 292 2.95 8.57 -12.41
C ASP A 292 2.62 8.66 -10.91
N LEU A 293 3.55 8.25 -10.06
CA LEU A 293 3.33 8.19 -8.61
C LEU A 293 3.00 9.55 -7.97
N SER A 294 3.47 10.66 -8.56
CA SER A 294 3.20 12.00 -8.03
C SER A 294 1.77 12.46 -8.26
N ASP A 295 1.01 11.77 -9.11
CA ASP A 295 -0.41 12.06 -9.32
C ASP A 295 -1.34 11.41 -8.28
N ILE A 296 -0.82 10.55 -7.40
CA ILE A 296 -1.64 9.77 -6.47
C ILE A 296 -2.21 10.63 -5.34
N ALA A 297 -1.38 11.38 -4.60
CA ALA A 297 -1.85 12.26 -3.53
C ALA A 297 -2.95 13.24 -3.99
N PRO A 298 -2.78 14.02 -5.09
CA PRO A 298 -3.85 14.93 -5.52
C PRO A 298 -5.13 14.16 -5.89
N SER A 299 -5.01 12.96 -6.46
CA SER A 299 -6.18 12.14 -6.81
C SER A 299 -6.93 11.61 -5.59
N VAL A 300 -6.22 11.20 -4.53
CA VAL A 300 -6.84 10.84 -3.25
C VAL A 300 -7.58 12.04 -2.64
N LEU A 301 -6.97 13.23 -2.66
CA LEU A 301 -7.59 14.44 -2.10
C LEU A 301 -8.85 14.85 -2.86
N ARG A 302 -8.87 14.74 -4.20
CA ARG A 302 -10.08 14.98 -4.99
C ARG A 302 -11.22 14.03 -4.61
N VAL A 303 -10.92 12.74 -4.41
CA VAL A 303 -11.92 11.75 -4.00
C VAL A 303 -12.51 12.08 -2.62
N ILE A 304 -11.69 12.49 -1.66
CA ILE A 304 -12.16 12.76 -0.29
C ILE A 304 -12.99 14.06 -0.22
N PHE A 305 -12.53 15.12 -0.89
CA PHE A 305 -13.02 16.49 -0.66
C PHE A 305 -13.79 17.13 -1.82
N GLU A 306 -13.66 16.62 -3.04
CA GLU A 306 -14.22 17.25 -4.25
C GLU A 306 -15.27 16.37 -4.94
N SER A 307 -15.48 15.14 -4.45
CA SER A 307 -16.46 14.16 -4.96
C SER A 307 -17.76 14.10 -4.16
#